data_AF-J1H374-F1
#
_entry.id   AF-J1H374-F1
#
_cell.length_a   1.000
_cell.length_b   1.000
_cell.length_c   1.000
_cell.angle_alpha   90.00
_cell.angle_beta   90.00
_cell.angle_gamma   90.00
#
_symmetry.space_group_name_H-M   'P 1'
#
loop_
_entity.id
_entity.type
_entity.pdbx_description
1 polymer ?
#
loop_
_entity_poly.entity_id
_entity_poly.type
_entity_poly.pdbx_seq_one_letter_code
_entity_poly.pdbx_strand_id
1 'polypeptide(L)'
;MKYAVRIHPFFIEILFVIFFLAVSSVAVLQIYVATNTAAKKNTDTQFAMAAAQTAAETLHSVKSPADAEQAFGEKKTTEQGEIFLTQYDENWAPVSSGGIYYAEKQLQSTPVEAGTIMTLRISVYSEKNDDKKELFSLTSQRYFPSSGSEQEGA
;
A
#
# COMPACT_ATOMS: atom_id res chain seq x y z
N MET A 1 14.79 31.87 -64.22
CA MET A 1 15.87 31.74 -63.20
C MET A 1 15.42 30.77 -62.14
N LYS A 2 16.02 29.57 -62.06
CA LYS A 2 15.79 28.63 -60.97
C LYS A 2 16.84 28.91 -59.89
N TYR A 3 16.41 29.41 -58.74
CA TYR A 3 17.29 29.52 -57.57
C TYR A 3 17.58 28.12 -57.05
N ALA A 4 18.72 27.55 -57.43
CA ALA A 4 19.21 26.31 -56.83
C ALA A 4 19.77 26.66 -55.46
N VAL A 5 18.97 26.46 -54.41
CA VAL A 5 19.42 26.58 -53.02
C VAL A 5 20.42 25.46 -52.76
N ARG A 6 21.72 25.79 -52.74
CA ARG A 6 22.77 24.85 -52.32
C ARG A 6 22.77 24.82 -50.78
N ILE A 7 22.13 23.82 -50.21
CA ILE A 7 22.19 23.59 -48.76
C ILE A 7 23.62 23.15 -48.43
N HIS A 8 24.32 23.91 -47.57
CA HIS A 8 25.67 23.57 -47.15
C HIS A 8 25.62 22.34 -46.23
N PRO A 9 26.49 21.31 -46.40
CA PRO A 9 26.48 20.08 -45.60
C PRO A 9 26.50 20.31 -44.08
N PHE A 10 27.16 21.39 -43.64
CA PHE A 10 27.17 21.86 -42.26
C PHE A 10 25.78 22.10 -41.64
N PHE A 11 24.83 22.64 -42.41
CA PHE A 11 23.46 22.85 -41.90
C PHE A 11 22.73 21.53 -41.69
N ILE A 12 22.97 20.55 -42.58
CA ILE A 12 22.41 19.20 -42.44
C ILE A 12 22.99 18.52 -41.20
N GLU A 13 24.30 18.65 -40.96
CA GLU A 13 24.97 18.11 -39.77
C GLU A 13 24.40 18.70 -38.48
N ILE A 14 24.26 20.03 -38.38
CA ILE A 14 23.66 20.69 -37.21
C ILE A 14 22.21 20.22 -36.98
N LEU A 15 21.43 20.05 -38.05
CA LEU A 15 20.06 19.54 -37.94
C LEU A 15 20.03 18.13 -37.33
N PHE A 16 20.94 17.24 -37.75
CA PHE A 16 21.05 15.91 -37.15
C PHE A 16 21.50 15.95 -35.69
N VAL A 17 22.45 16.81 -35.33
CA VAL A 17 22.90 16.98 -33.94
C VAL A 17 21.75 17.46 -33.06
N ILE A 18 21.01 18.49 -33.48
CA ILE A 18 19.86 19.02 -32.74
C ILE A 18 18.76 17.95 -32.63
N PHE A 19 18.49 17.22 -33.72
CA PHE A 19 17.50 16.15 -33.71
C PHE A 19 17.89 15.03 -32.74
N PHE A 20 19.15 14.58 -32.78
CA PHE A 20 19.65 13.55 -31.88
C PHE A 20 19.61 14.01 -30.41
N LEU A 21 19.98 15.28 -30.15
CA LEU A 21 19.89 15.87 -28.83
C LEU A 21 18.44 15.92 -28.33
N ALA A 22 17.49 16.33 -29.19
CA ALA A 22 16.07 16.38 -28.84
C ALA A 22 15.52 14.98 -28.52
N VAL A 23 15.78 13.98 -29.36
CA VAL A 23 15.37 12.59 -29.12
C VAL A 23 15.99 12.04 -27.84
N SER A 24 17.29 12.27 -27.63
CA SER A 24 17.98 11.85 -26.41
C SER A 24 17.39 12.50 -25.16
N SER A 25 17.04 13.79 -25.23
CA SER A 25 16.44 14.52 -24.11
C SER A 25 15.06 13.95 -23.75
N VAL A 26 14.23 13.63 -24.75
CA VAL A 26 12.93 12.98 -24.53
C VAL A 26 13.11 11.60 -23.91
N ALA A 27 14.08 10.81 -24.39
CA ALA A 27 14.35 9.50 -23.83
C ALA A 27 14.75 9.58 -22.34
N VAL A 28 15.61 10.53 -21.96
CA VAL A 28 16.00 10.77 -20.57
C VAL A 28 14.79 11.15 -19.71
N LEU A 29 13.93 12.04 -20.20
CA LEU A 29 12.70 12.43 -19.48
C LEU A 29 11.76 11.24 -19.27
N GLN A 30 11.59 10.38 -20.27
CA GLN A 30 10.75 9.19 -20.15
C GLN A 30 11.30 8.21 -19.11
N ILE A 31 12.61 7.98 -19.12
CA ILE A 31 13.28 7.14 -18.12
C ILE A 31 13.08 7.73 -16.73
N TYR A 32 13.29 9.04 -16.56
CA TYR A 32 13.09 9.71 -15.27
C TYR A 32 11.65 9.55 -14.75
N VAL A 33 10.64 9.80 -15.59
CA VAL A 33 9.23 9.64 -15.21
C VAL A 33 8.91 8.21 -14.83
N ALA A 34 9.40 7.23 -15.61
CA ALA A 34 9.19 5.82 -15.33
C ALA A 34 9.83 5.40 -13.99
N THR A 35 11.09 5.80 -13.76
CA THR A 35 11.81 5.52 -12.52
C THR A 35 11.16 6.19 -11.32
N ASN A 36 10.76 7.46 -11.44
CA ASN A 36 10.08 8.17 -10.35
C ASN A 36 8.73 7.53 -10.00
N THR A 37 7.97 7.10 -11.01
CA THR A 37 6.70 6.38 -10.82
C THR A 37 6.92 5.03 -10.13
N ALA A 38 7.95 4.29 -10.55
CA ALA A 38 8.32 3.01 -9.94
C ALA A 38 8.81 3.18 -8.49
N ALA A 39 9.64 4.20 -8.22
CA ALA A 39 10.13 4.51 -6.89
C ALA A 39 9.00 4.90 -5.94
N LYS A 40 8.05 5.74 -6.39
CA LYS A 40 6.86 6.08 -5.62
C LYS A 40 6.00 4.86 -5.32
N LYS A 41 5.73 4.04 -6.34
CA LYS A 41 4.96 2.79 -6.15
C LYS A 41 5.64 1.86 -5.13
N ASN A 42 6.96 1.69 -5.22
CA ASN A 42 7.71 0.86 -4.29
C ASN A 42 7.66 1.40 -2.86
N THR A 43 7.80 2.71 -2.70
CA THR A 43 7.69 3.39 -1.39
C THR A 43 6.30 3.19 -0.78
N ASP A 44 5.25 3.43 -1.56
CA ASP A 44 3.86 3.24 -1.13
C ASP A 44 3.60 1.77 -0.72
N THR A 45 4.10 0.79 -1.47
CA THR A 45 3.98 -0.62 -1.10
C THR A 45 4.74 -0.96 0.18
N GLN A 46 5.93 -0.38 0.41
CA GLN A 46 6.71 -0.61 1.63
C GLN A 46 6.00 -0.08 2.87
N PHE A 47 5.44 1.13 2.80
CA PHE A 47 4.65 1.66 3.91
C PHE A 47 3.34 0.89 4.10
N ALA A 48 2.67 0.48 3.02
CA ALA A 48 1.50 -0.38 3.09
C ALA A 48 1.79 -1.70 3.80
N MET A 49 2.92 -2.33 3.46
CA MET A 49 3.39 -3.55 4.10
C MET A 49 3.68 -3.32 5.58
N ALA A 50 4.39 -2.25 5.94
CA ALA A 50 4.67 -1.91 7.34
C ALA A 50 3.39 -1.70 8.15
N ALA A 51 2.42 -0.95 7.60
CA ALA A 51 1.12 -0.74 8.25
C ALA A 51 0.35 -2.05 8.47
N ALA A 52 0.38 -2.96 7.51
CA ALA A 52 -0.22 -4.28 7.64
C ALA A 52 0.51 -5.16 8.66
N GLN A 53 1.84 -5.13 8.68
CA GLN A 53 2.64 -5.87 9.65
C GLN A 53 2.41 -5.36 11.07
N THR A 54 2.40 -4.05 11.28
CA THR A 54 2.07 -3.46 12.59
C THR A 54 0.70 -3.92 13.07
N ALA A 55 -0.32 -3.94 12.20
CA ALA A 55 -1.64 -4.44 12.59
C ALA A 55 -1.63 -5.95 12.92
N ALA A 56 -0.88 -6.77 12.19
CA ALA A 56 -0.71 -8.18 12.51
C ALA A 56 0.02 -8.38 13.86
N GLU A 57 1.07 -7.61 14.12
CA GLU A 57 1.81 -7.63 15.39
C GLU A 57 0.93 -7.19 16.56
N THR A 58 0.05 -6.20 16.38
CA THR A 58 -0.96 -5.83 17.38
C THR A 58 -1.82 -7.04 17.75
N LEU A 59 -2.32 -7.81 16.78
CA LEU A 59 -3.05 -9.04 17.06
C LEU A 59 -2.21 -10.08 17.81
N HIS A 60 -0.90 -10.16 17.56
CA HIS A 60 0.01 -11.06 18.27
C HIS A 60 0.44 -10.56 19.66
N SER A 61 0.25 -9.27 19.96
CA SER A 61 0.59 -8.68 21.27
C SER A 61 -0.53 -8.80 22.32
N VAL A 62 -1.79 -8.89 21.89
CA VAL A 62 -2.94 -8.92 22.82
C VAL A 62 -3.02 -10.22 23.61
N LYS A 63 -3.73 -10.26 24.74
CA LYS A 63 -3.80 -11.49 25.56
C LYS A 63 -5.13 -12.22 25.43
N SER A 64 -6.19 -11.50 25.11
CA SER A 64 -7.51 -12.06 24.89
C SER A 64 -8.14 -11.57 23.58
N PRO A 65 -9.17 -12.26 23.08
CA PRO A 65 -9.93 -11.80 21.93
C PRO A 65 -10.63 -10.44 22.13
N ALA A 66 -11.06 -10.12 23.35
CA ALA A 66 -11.68 -8.84 23.67
C ALA A 66 -10.68 -7.68 23.57
N ASP A 67 -9.43 -7.91 24.01
CA ASP A 67 -8.36 -6.92 23.90
C ASP A 67 -8.00 -6.62 22.43
N ALA A 68 -8.17 -7.61 21.54
CA ALA A 68 -7.92 -7.44 20.11
C ALA A 68 -8.85 -6.38 19.50
N GLU A 69 -10.15 -6.45 19.81
CA GLU A 69 -11.13 -5.47 19.32
C GLU A 69 -10.84 -4.07 19.88
N GLN A 70 -10.47 -3.97 21.15
CA GLN A 70 -10.11 -2.70 21.76
C GLN A 70 -8.82 -2.10 21.17
N ALA A 71 -7.84 -2.93 20.80
CA ALA A 71 -6.56 -2.48 20.27
C ALA A 71 -6.66 -1.85 18.87
N PHE A 72 -7.68 -2.21 18.08
CA PHE A 72 -7.89 -1.64 16.75
C PHE A 72 -8.79 -0.39 16.74
N GLY A 73 -9.42 -0.05 17.86
CA GLY A 73 -10.15 1.19 18.06
C GLY A 73 -11.61 1.14 17.58
N GLU A 74 -12.09 2.23 16.95
CA GLU A 74 -13.48 2.33 16.52
C GLU A 74 -13.78 1.45 15.30
N LYS A 75 -14.91 0.73 15.39
CA LYS A 75 -15.46 -0.05 14.29
C LYS A 75 -16.27 0.84 13.37
N LYS A 76 -16.12 0.62 12.07
CA LYS A 76 -16.97 1.18 11.02
C LYS A 76 -17.76 0.03 10.38
N THR A 77 -19.07 0.19 10.28
CA THR A 77 -19.91 -0.76 9.56
C THR A 77 -19.85 -0.45 8.06
N THR A 78 -19.52 -1.46 7.26
CA THR A 78 -19.59 -1.43 5.80
C THR A 78 -20.56 -2.50 5.30
N GLU A 79 -20.83 -2.52 3.99
CA GLU A 79 -21.63 -3.57 3.35
C GLU A 79 -21.05 -4.98 3.55
N GLN A 80 -19.76 -5.07 3.87
CA GLN A 80 -19.02 -6.32 4.03
C GLN A 80 -18.89 -6.76 5.51
N GLY A 81 -19.37 -5.95 6.45
CA GLY A 81 -19.33 -6.23 7.89
C GLY A 81 -18.71 -5.11 8.72
N GLU A 82 -18.30 -5.43 9.95
CA GLU A 82 -17.57 -4.50 10.81
C GLU A 82 -16.08 -4.50 10.43
N ILE A 83 -15.54 -3.32 10.15
CA ILE A 83 -14.13 -3.12 9.84
C ILE A 83 -13.52 -2.09 10.78
N PHE A 84 -12.22 -2.18 11.01
CA PHE A 84 -11.44 -1.08 11.60
C PHE A 84 -10.66 -0.39 10.48
N LEU A 85 -10.75 0.94 10.42
CA LEU A 85 -10.18 1.72 9.34
C LEU A 85 -9.17 2.72 9.90
N THR A 86 -7.94 2.67 9.40
CA THR A 86 -6.94 3.72 9.64
C THR A 86 -6.66 4.46 8.35
N GLN A 87 -6.76 5.79 8.37
CA GLN A 87 -6.53 6.64 7.21
C GLN A 87 -5.15 7.31 7.32
N TYR A 88 -4.49 7.48 6.18
CA TYR A 88 -3.18 8.14 6.10
C TYR A 88 -3.16 9.21 5.01
N ASP A 89 -2.40 10.28 5.23
CA ASP A 89 -2.14 11.34 4.25
C ASP A 89 -1.12 10.90 3.17
N GLU A 90 -0.69 11.84 2.32
CA GLU A 90 0.31 11.57 1.27
C GLU A 90 1.70 11.17 1.80
N ASN A 91 1.99 11.46 3.07
CA ASN A 91 3.25 11.18 3.74
C ASN A 91 3.16 9.95 4.65
N TRP A 92 2.08 9.16 4.54
CA TRP A 92 1.80 8.01 5.39
C TRP A 92 1.66 8.35 6.89
N ALA A 93 1.28 9.59 7.21
CA ALA A 93 0.95 10.00 8.57
C ALA A 93 -0.54 9.74 8.85
N PRO A 94 -0.90 9.20 10.02
CA PRO A 94 -2.30 8.90 10.35
C PRO A 94 -3.14 10.17 10.48
N VAL A 95 -4.31 10.18 9.85
CA VAL A 95 -5.25 11.31 9.85
C VAL A 95 -6.67 10.87 10.16
N SER A 96 -7.50 11.76 10.68
CA SER A 96 -8.91 11.48 11.00
C SER A 96 -9.85 11.68 9.81
N SER A 97 -9.48 12.53 8.85
CA SER A 97 -10.27 12.82 7.65
C SER A 97 -9.36 13.22 6.48
N GLY A 98 -9.84 13.04 5.26
CA GLY A 98 -9.08 13.39 4.05
C GLY A 98 -7.94 12.43 3.73
N GLY A 99 -8.02 11.17 4.18
CA GLY A 99 -7.04 10.14 3.86
C GLY A 99 -6.89 9.89 2.36
N ILE A 100 -5.67 9.59 1.93
CA ILE A 100 -5.35 9.14 0.58
C ILE A 100 -5.10 7.62 0.58
N TYR A 101 -4.51 7.12 1.66
CA TYR A 101 -4.26 5.71 1.88
C TYR A 101 -5.08 5.21 3.07
N TYR A 102 -5.48 3.95 3.00
CA TYR A 102 -6.42 3.35 3.93
C TYR A 102 -5.95 1.96 4.29
N ALA A 103 -5.84 1.66 5.58
CA ALA A 103 -5.63 0.32 6.10
C ALA A 103 -6.94 -0.19 6.72
N GLU A 104 -7.61 -1.07 5.99
CA GLU A 104 -8.82 -1.75 6.40
C GLU A 104 -8.46 -3.06 7.09
N LYS A 105 -9.05 -3.30 8.25
CA LYS A 105 -8.79 -4.44 9.12
C LYS A 105 -10.12 -5.13 9.41
N GLN A 106 -10.27 -6.36 8.94
CA GLN A 106 -11.43 -7.20 9.18
C GLN A 106 -11.04 -8.27 10.18
N LEU A 107 -11.65 -8.23 11.36
CA LEU A 107 -11.38 -9.19 12.43
C LEU A 107 -12.54 -10.17 12.54
N GLN A 108 -12.22 -11.46 12.44
CA GLN A 108 -13.17 -12.55 12.58
C GLN A 108 -12.76 -13.46 13.72
N SER A 109 -13.71 -13.79 14.59
CA SER A 109 -13.53 -14.75 15.69
C SER A 109 -14.24 -16.05 15.34
N THR A 110 -13.50 -17.17 15.38
CA THR A 110 -14.00 -18.51 15.11
C THR A 110 -13.78 -19.38 16.35
N PRO A 111 -14.83 -19.75 17.10
CA PRO A 111 -14.70 -20.66 18.23
C PRO A 111 -14.33 -22.07 17.77
N VAL A 112 -13.45 -22.74 18.51
CA VAL A 112 -13.04 -24.15 18.30
C VAL A 112 -13.07 -24.90 19.63
N GLU A 113 -13.05 -26.24 19.60
CA GLU A 113 -13.28 -27.07 20.80
C GLU A 113 -12.38 -26.71 22.01
N ALA A 114 -11.13 -26.32 21.78
CA ALA A 114 -10.16 -26.01 22.83
C ALA A 114 -9.87 -24.50 23.01
N GLY A 115 -10.58 -23.62 22.30
CA GLY A 115 -10.27 -22.18 22.33
C GLY A 115 -10.95 -21.35 21.24
N THR A 116 -10.29 -20.30 20.79
CA THR A 116 -10.80 -19.38 19.77
C THR A 116 -9.69 -19.00 18.81
N ILE A 117 -9.94 -19.14 17.51
CA ILE A 117 -9.05 -18.64 16.47
C ILE A 117 -9.55 -17.27 16.05
N MET A 118 -8.70 -16.26 16.16
CA MET A 118 -8.93 -14.97 15.56
C MET A 118 -8.22 -14.88 14.22
N THR A 119 -8.94 -14.49 13.18
CA THR A 119 -8.40 -14.21 11.85
C THR A 119 -8.53 -12.72 11.57
N LEU A 120 -7.41 -12.07 11.29
CA LEU A 120 -7.35 -10.67 10.90
C LEU A 120 -6.94 -10.59 9.43
N ARG A 121 -7.85 -10.09 8.58
CA ARG A 121 -7.53 -9.73 7.20
C ARG A 121 -7.26 -8.24 7.14
N ILE A 122 -6.16 -7.88 6.50
CA ILE A 122 -5.69 -6.51 6.40
C ILE A 122 -5.53 -6.19 4.93
N SER A 123 -6.23 -5.17 4.48
CA SER A 123 -6.14 -4.67 3.11
C SER A 123 -5.73 -3.20 3.17
N VAL A 124 -4.58 -2.89 2.59
CA VAL A 124 -4.08 -1.52 2.47
C VAL A 124 -4.21 -1.06 1.02
N TYR A 125 -4.93 0.03 0.82
CA TYR A 125 -5.26 0.54 -0.50
C TYR A 125 -5.12 2.06 -0.56
N SER A 126 -4.90 2.58 -1.77
CA SER A 126 -5.07 3.99 -2.07
C SER A 126 -6.44 4.22 -2.70
N GLU A 127 -7.11 5.30 -2.32
CA GLU A 127 -8.37 5.71 -2.93
C GLU A 127 -8.19 7.11 -3.51
N LYS A 128 -8.27 7.22 -4.84
CA LYS A 128 -8.16 8.50 -5.57
C LYS A 128 -9.26 8.57 -6.60
N ASN A 129 -10.10 9.61 -6.51
CA ASN A 129 -11.22 9.82 -7.45
C ASN A 129 -12.10 8.57 -7.61
N ASP A 130 -12.49 7.95 -6.50
CA ASP A 130 -13.29 6.70 -6.43
C ASP A 130 -12.64 5.45 -7.06
N ASP A 131 -11.36 5.51 -7.45
CA ASP A 131 -10.58 4.33 -7.85
C ASP A 131 -9.85 3.76 -6.63
N LYS A 132 -10.32 2.59 -6.17
CA LYS A 132 -9.73 1.83 -5.07
C LYS A 132 -8.66 0.89 -5.63
N LYS A 133 -7.40 1.22 -5.37
CA LYS A 133 -6.24 0.40 -5.77
C LYS A 133 -5.59 -0.24 -4.56
N GLU A 134 -5.66 -1.58 -4.49
CA GLU A 134 -4.94 -2.34 -3.47
C GLU A 134 -3.41 -2.18 -3.66
N LEU A 135 -2.73 -1.86 -2.55
CA LEU A 135 -1.28 -1.73 -2.49
C LEU A 135 -0.64 -2.96 -1.86
N PHE A 136 -1.28 -3.51 -0.83
CA PHE A 136 -0.83 -4.69 -0.11
C PHE A 136 -1.98 -5.33 0.67
N SER A 137 -1.96 -6.66 0.78
CA SER A 137 -2.89 -7.39 1.62
C SER A 137 -2.17 -8.47 2.43
N LEU A 138 -2.60 -8.67 3.67
CA LEU A 138 -2.04 -9.62 4.61
C LEU A 138 -3.16 -10.27 5.42
N THR A 139 -3.08 -11.58 5.62
CA THR A 139 -3.95 -12.28 6.57
C THR A 139 -3.08 -12.82 7.70
N SER A 140 -3.45 -12.50 8.95
CA SER A 140 -2.85 -13.03 10.16
C SER A 140 -3.88 -13.84 10.94
N GLN A 141 -3.41 -14.87 11.65
CA GLN A 141 -4.24 -15.71 12.49
C GLN A 141 -3.56 -15.94 13.84
N ARG A 142 -4.36 -15.95 14.90
CA ARG A 142 -3.89 -16.27 16.24
C ARG A 142 -4.89 -17.13 16.99
N TYR A 143 -4.35 -18.16 17.65
CA TYR A 143 -5.10 -19.02 18.55
C TYR A 143 -5.03 -18.50 19.99
N PHE A 144 -6.18 -18.47 20.64
CA PHE A 144 -6.33 -18.19 22.07
C PHE A 144 -6.91 -19.44 22.74
N PRO A 145 -6.17 -20.12 23.64
CA PRO A 145 -6.71 -21.26 24.36
C PRO A 145 -7.84 -20.81 25.30
N SER A 146 -8.88 -21.63 25.46
CA SER A 146 -9.79 -21.46 26.60
C SER A 146 -9.00 -21.74 27.88
N SER A 147 -9.26 -21.01 28.96
CA SER A 147 -8.48 -20.99 30.21
C SER A 147 -8.53 -22.32 31.00
N GLY A 148 -8.07 -23.41 30.37
CA GLY A 148 -8.06 -24.78 30.89
C GLY A 148 -6.88 -25.62 30.40
N SER A 149 -5.88 -25.01 29.74
CA SER A 149 -4.65 -25.69 29.30
C SER A 149 -3.37 -25.05 29.86
N GLU A 150 -3.42 -24.56 31.09
CA GLU A 150 -2.23 -24.26 31.91
C GLU A 150 -2.20 -25.22 33.10
N GLN A 151 -1.94 -26.51 32.82
CA GLN A 151 -1.34 -27.46 33.76
C GLN A 151 -1.05 -28.76 33.00
N GLU A 152 0.13 -28.84 32.38
CA GLU A 152 0.97 -30.04 32.34
C GLU A 152 2.25 -29.73 31.55
N GLY A 153 3.35 -29.65 32.27
CA GLY A 153 4.68 -29.37 31.77
C GLY A 153 5.63 -29.26 32.96
N ALA A 154 5.85 -30.43 33.57
CA ALA A 154 6.72 -30.69 34.72
C ALA A 154 8.18 -30.27 34.48
#